data_AF-A0A930DF90-F1
#
_entry.id   AF-A0A930DF90-F1
#
_cell.length_a   1.000
_cell.length_b   1.000
_cell.length_c   1.000
_cell.angle_alpha   90.00
_cell.angle_beta   90.00
_cell.angle_gamma   90.00
#
_symmetry.space_group_name_H-M   'P 1'
#
loop_
_entity.id
_entity.type
_entity.pdbx_description
1 polymer ?
#
loop_
_entity_poly.entity_id
_entity_poly.type
_entity_poly.pdbx_seq_one_letter_code
_entity_poly.pdbx_strand_id
1 'polypeptide(L)'
;IIYMAAIAGIDQEQYEAARVDGAGHFKCAIHVTLPAMMETFVVLFILNIGNFLNTGYEQYLLFKNSLTAPNIEVLDLYTYRIGLQNMDYSYGVAISVVKSIVSITLVLVANMVAKKIRGKAVI
;
A
#
# COMPACT_ATOMS: atom_id res chain seq x y z
N ILE A 1 4.09 9.01 11.34
CA ILE A 1 4.63 10.40 11.29
C ILE A 1 4.12 11.14 10.05
N ILE A 2 4.24 10.58 8.83
CA ILE A 2 3.88 11.29 7.58
C ILE A 2 2.43 11.79 7.58
N TYR A 3 1.45 10.95 7.98
CA TYR A 3 0.05 11.39 8.10
C TYR A 3 -0.14 12.50 9.13
N MET A 4 0.49 12.41 10.30
CA MET A 4 0.40 13.46 11.33
C MET A 4 0.98 14.79 10.86
N ALA A 5 2.09 14.76 10.12
CA ALA A 5 2.70 15.95 9.52
C ALA A 5 1.79 16.58 8.47
N ALA A 6 1.13 15.76 7.64
CA ALA A 6 0.17 16.25 6.67
C ALA A 6 -1.10 16.85 7.32
N ILE A 7 -1.59 16.30 8.45
CA ILE A 7 -2.68 16.95 9.23
C ILE A 7 -2.21 18.29 9.78
N ALA A 8 -1.01 18.34 10.35
CA ALA A 8 -0.47 19.55 10.97
C ALA A 8 -0.21 20.69 9.98
N GLY A 9 -0.08 20.37 8.69
CA GLY A 9 0.05 21.35 7.61
C GLY A 9 -1.29 21.90 7.07
N ILE A 10 -2.44 21.42 7.57
CA ILE A 10 -3.75 21.93 7.15
C ILE A 10 -4.01 23.28 7.84
N ASP A 11 -4.51 24.23 7.07
CA ASP A 11 -4.87 25.55 7.58
C ASP A 11 -5.99 25.47 8.63
N GLN A 12 -5.76 26.11 9.77
CA GLN A 12 -6.69 26.15 10.90
C GLN A 12 -7.98 26.89 10.53
N GLU A 13 -7.93 27.85 9.61
CA GLU A 13 -9.12 28.59 9.15
C GLU A 13 -10.18 27.65 8.55
N GLN A 14 -9.78 26.55 7.90
CA GLN A 14 -10.72 25.57 7.35
C GLN A 14 -11.49 24.81 8.44
N TYR A 15 -10.84 24.55 9.58
CA TYR A 15 -11.49 23.91 10.73
C TYR A 15 -12.41 24.89 11.46
N GLU A 16 -12.01 26.15 11.58
CA GLU A 16 -12.82 27.19 12.22
C GLU A 16 -14.07 27.50 11.40
N ALA A 17 -13.94 27.67 10.08
CA ALA A 17 -15.07 27.85 9.18
C ALA A 17 -16.06 26.68 9.25
N ALA A 18 -15.57 25.44 9.22
CA ALA A 18 -16.42 24.26 9.36
C ALA A 18 -17.15 24.22 10.71
N ARG A 19 -16.52 24.68 11.80
CA ARG A 19 -17.16 24.77 13.13
C ARG A 19 -18.23 25.85 13.19
N VAL A 20 -18.02 26.99 12.53
CA VAL A 20 -19.04 28.05 12.40
C VAL A 20 -20.28 27.52 11.67
N ASP A 21 -20.09 26.66 10.67
CA ASP A 21 -21.17 25.95 9.95
C ASP A 21 -21.80 24.77 10.74
N GLY A 22 -21.42 24.58 12.01
CA GLY A 22 -21.96 23.52 12.88
C GLY A 22 -21.39 22.12 12.61
N ALA A 23 -20.23 22.01 11.96
CA ALA A 23 -19.54 20.73 11.82
C ALA A 23 -18.91 20.29 13.16
N GLY A 24 -19.41 19.18 13.71
CA GLY A 24 -18.75 18.50 14.83
C GLY A 24 -17.45 17.80 14.41
N HIS A 25 -16.69 17.28 15.38
CA HIS A 25 -15.38 16.64 15.14
C HIS A 25 -15.38 15.59 14.02
N PHE A 26 -16.41 14.75 13.95
CA PHE A 26 -16.52 13.71 12.92
C PHE A 26 -16.77 14.28 11.52
N LYS A 27 -17.56 15.36 11.42
CA LYS A 27 -17.81 16.05 10.14
C LYS A 27 -16.55 16.75 9.65
N CYS A 28 -15.81 17.41 10.53
CA CYS A 28 -14.50 17.99 10.21
C CYS A 28 -13.49 16.93 9.74
N ALA A 29 -13.46 15.77 10.40
CA ALA A 29 -12.55 14.69 9.99
C ALA A 29 -12.81 14.21 8.55
N ILE A 30 -14.08 14.04 8.17
CA ILE A 30 -14.46 13.52 6.85
C ILE A 30 -14.39 14.59 5.76
N HIS A 31 -14.80 15.83 6.05
CA HIS A 31 -14.99 16.86 5.03
C HIS A 31 -13.85 17.89 4.97
N VAL A 32 -13.01 17.99 5.99
CA VAL A 32 -11.86 18.90 6.02
C VAL A 32 -10.56 18.10 6.00
N THR A 33 -10.33 17.24 7.00
CA THR A 33 -9.06 16.52 7.13
C THR A 33 -8.81 15.55 5.97
N LEU A 34 -9.79 14.70 5.66
CA LEU A 34 -9.64 13.61 4.69
C LEU A 34 -9.42 14.12 3.25
N PRO A 35 -10.15 15.16 2.76
CA PRO A 35 -9.88 15.75 1.45
C PRO A 35 -8.57 16.53 1.42
N ALA A 36 -8.23 17.27 2.48
CA ALA A 36 -7.01 18.07 2.53
C ALA A 36 -5.73 17.21 2.47
N MET A 37 -5.73 16.03 3.10
CA MET A 37 -4.59 15.11 3.06
C MET A 37 -4.63 14.08 1.93
N MET A 38 -5.65 14.12 1.08
CA MET A 38 -5.86 13.12 0.03
C MET A 38 -4.63 12.97 -0.86
N GLU A 39 -3.94 14.06 -1.15
CA GLU A 39 -2.71 14.06 -1.95
C GLU A 39 -1.60 13.22 -1.29
N THR A 40 -1.31 13.46 -0.01
CA THR A 40 -0.32 12.67 0.74
C THR A 40 -0.73 11.20 0.85
N PHE A 41 -2.02 10.94 1.12
CA PHE A 41 -2.54 9.58 1.23
C PHE A 41 -2.35 8.79 -0.06
N VAL A 42 -2.68 9.38 -1.20
CA VAL A 42 -2.56 8.74 -2.51
C VAL A 42 -1.11 8.41 -2.86
N VAL A 43 -0.18 9.31 -2.59
CA VAL A 43 1.26 9.06 -2.82
C VAL A 43 1.74 7.88 -1.97
N LEU A 44 1.41 7.89 -0.68
CA LEU A 44 1.76 6.81 0.23
C LEU A 44 1.08 5.49 -0.15
N PHE A 45 -0.16 5.54 -0.64
CA PHE A 45 -0.90 4.37 -1.09
C PHE A 45 -0.21 3.68 -2.28
N ILE A 46 0.21 4.46 -3.29
CA ILE A 46 0.95 3.93 -4.45
C ILE A 46 2.27 3.29 -4.00
N LEU A 47 3.02 3.95 -3.10
CA LEU A 47 4.27 3.41 -2.57
C LEU A 47 4.05 2.12 -1.76
N ASN A 48 2.98 2.05 -0.96
CA ASN A 48 2.66 0.87 -0.16
C ASN A 48 2.16 -0.31 -1.01
N ILE A 49 1.45 -0.06 -2.11
CA ILE A 49 1.01 -1.10 -3.05
C ILE A 49 2.20 -1.92 -3.60
N GLY A 50 3.29 -1.25 -3.97
CA GLY A 50 4.48 -1.93 -4.46
C GLY A 50 5.12 -2.83 -3.40
N ASN A 51 5.04 -2.42 -2.14
CA ASN A 51 5.54 -3.19 -1.00
C ASN A 51 4.57 -4.31 -0.57
N PHE A 52 3.25 -4.15 -0.76
CA PHE A 52 2.26 -5.13 -0.33
C PHE A 52 2.48 -6.51 -0.96
N LEU A 53 2.84 -6.53 -2.24
CA LEU A 53 3.16 -7.78 -2.94
C LEU A 53 4.48 -8.39 -2.46
N ASN A 54 5.37 -7.62 -1.85
CA ASN A 54 6.59 -8.08 -1.20
C ASN A 54 6.36 -8.27 0.29
N THR A 55 5.66 -9.35 0.64
CA THR A 55 5.30 -9.64 2.03
C THR A 55 6.51 -10.12 2.85
N GLY A 56 7.63 -10.43 2.19
CA GLY A 56 8.92 -10.80 2.81
C GLY A 56 8.92 -12.26 3.24
N TYR A 57 9.73 -13.11 2.62
CA TYR A 57 9.70 -14.56 2.87
C TYR A 57 10.39 -14.96 4.18
N GLU A 58 11.29 -14.13 4.70
CA GLU A 58 12.17 -14.44 5.82
C GLU A 58 11.37 -14.74 7.09
N GLN A 59 10.37 -13.92 7.40
CA GLN A 59 9.52 -14.13 8.57
C GLN A 59 8.74 -15.45 8.47
N TYR A 60 8.14 -15.74 7.32
CA TYR A 60 7.40 -16.98 7.10
C TYR A 60 8.31 -18.20 7.15
N LEU A 61 9.53 -18.10 6.62
CA LEU A 61 10.54 -19.15 6.69
C LEU A 61 10.94 -19.46 8.14
N LEU A 62 11.14 -18.42 8.97
CA LEU A 62 11.49 -18.57 10.39
C LEU A 62 10.39 -19.23 11.23
N PHE A 63 9.11 -18.93 10.93
CA PHE A 63 7.97 -19.52 11.63
C PHE A 63 7.47 -20.85 11.03
N LYS A 64 8.12 -21.34 9.97
CA LYS A 64 7.74 -22.60 9.30
C LYS A 64 8.18 -23.80 10.14
N ASN A 65 7.21 -24.60 10.60
CA ASN A 65 7.43 -25.90 11.23
C ASN A 65 6.47 -26.95 10.66
N SER A 66 6.59 -28.21 11.09
CA SER A 66 5.77 -29.30 10.53
C SER A 66 4.25 -29.13 10.76
N LEU A 67 3.84 -28.35 11.76
CA LEU A 67 2.43 -28.06 12.05
C LEU A 67 1.93 -26.81 11.31
N THR A 68 2.79 -25.83 11.07
CA THR A 68 2.42 -24.54 10.44
C THR A 68 2.65 -24.49 8.94
N ALA A 69 3.46 -25.40 8.38
CA ALA A 69 3.79 -25.48 6.95
C ALA A 69 2.59 -25.38 5.99
N PRO A 70 1.43 -26.06 6.21
CA PRO A 70 0.31 -25.97 5.27
C PRO A 70 -0.42 -24.63 5.28
N ASN A 71 -0.32 -23.86 6.38
CA ASN A 71 -1.11 -22.64 6.58
C ASN A 71 -0.28 -21.35 6.45
N ILE A 72 1.05 -21.46 6.48
CA ILE A 72 1.97 -20.31 6.49
C ILE A 72 2.63 -20.05 5.12
N GLU A 73 2.32 -20.88 4.12
CA GLU A 73 2.90 -20.77 2.78
C GLU A 73 2.31 -19.57 2.02
N VAL A 74 3.16 -18.58 1.77
CA VAL A 74 2.88 -17.40 0.93
C VAL A 74 3.64 -17.49 -0.38
N LEU A 75 3.23 -16.71 -1.39
CA LEU A 75 3.82 -16.73 -2.73
C LEU A 75 5.34 -16.54 -2.71
N ASP A 76 5.87 -15.68 -1.83
CA ASP A 76 7.31 -15.43 -1.71
C ASP A 76 8.06 -16.64 -1.14
N LEU A 77 7.48 -17.31 -0.13
CA LEU A 77 8.05 -18.52 0.45
C LEU A 77 7.99 -19.70 -0.53
N TYR A 78 6.91 -19.79 -1.30
CA TYR A 78 6.76 -20.79 -2.37
C TYR A 78 7.81 -20.60 -3.47
N THR A 79 8.00 -19.36 -3.93
CA THR A 79 8.99 -19.02 -4.96
C THR A 79 10.41 -19.31 -4.47
N TYR A 80 10.70 -19.01 -3.20
CA TYR A 80 11.97 -19.38 -2.57
C TYR A 80 12.19 -20.90 -2.52
N ARG A 81 11.16 -21.68 -2.14
CA ARG A 81 11.25 -23.15 -2.11
C ARG A 81 11.57 -23.73 -3.48
N ILE A 82 10.83 -23.35 -4.52
CA ILE A 82 11.06 -23.91 -5.86
C ILE A 82 12.37 -23.38 -6.46
N GLY A 83 12.64 -22.08 -6.35
CA GLY A 83 13.81 -21.45 -6.96
C GLY A 83 15.13 -21.84 -6.32
N LEU A 84 15.21 -21.82 -4.97
CA LEU A 84 16.47 -22.02 -4.25
C LEU A 84 16.55 -23.39 -3.58
N GLN A 85 15.49 -23.88 -2.92
CA GLN A 85 15.56 -25.18 -2.23
C GLN A 85 15.55 -26.36 -3.21
N ASN A 86 14.72 -26.29 -4.26
CA ASN A 86 14.64 -27.33 -5.29
C ASN A 86 15.61 -27.08 -6.46
N MET A 87 16.40 -26.00 -6.42
CA MET A 87 17.35 -25.56 -7.45
C MET A 87 16.72 -25.31 -8.84
N ASP A 88 15.41 -25.09 -8.92
CA ASP A 88 14.73 -24.74 -10.17
C ASP A 88 14.67 -23.22 -10.35
N TYR A 89 15.85 -22.64 -10.61
CA TYR A 89 16.02 -21.21 -10.78
C TYR A 89 15.17 -20.64 -11.92
N SER A 90 14.99 -21.41 -13.00
CA SER A 90 14.19 -20.99 -14.16
C SER A 90 12.74 -20.72 -13.75
N TYR A 91 12.13 -21.66 -13.03
CA TYR A 91 10.76 -21.52 -12.55
C TYR A 91 10.62 -20.43 -11.48
N GLY A 92 11.58 -20.31 -10.56
CA GLY A 92 11.59 -19.25 -9.55
C GLY A 92 11.68 -17.83 -10.15
N VAL A 93 12.50 -17.65 -11.19
CA VAL A 93 12.60 -16.38 -11.92
C VAL A 93 11.30 -16.10 -12.69
N ALA A 94 10.71 -17.10 -13.35
CA ALA A 94 9.45 -16.93 -14.08
C ALA A 94 8.32 -16.41 -13.16
N ILE A 95 8.16 -16.98 -11.96
CA ILE A 95 7.19 -16.51 -10.98
C ILE A 95 7.48 -15.07 -10.56
N SER A 96 8.75 -14.73 -10.32
CA SER A 96 9.17 -13.38 -9.92
C SER A 96 8.89 -12.33 -11.00
N VAL A 97 9.04 -12.69 -12.28
CA VAL A 97 8.68 -11.84 -13.41
C VAL A 97 7.17 -11.62 -13.48
N VAL A 98 6.37 -12.69 -13.34
CA VAL A 98 4.90 -12.57 -13.31
C VAL A 98 4.44 -11.70 -12.14
N LYS A 99 5.01 -11.90 -10.96
CA LYS A 99 4.76 -11.06 -9.78
C LYS A 99 5.04 -9.59 -10.08
N SER A 100 6.15 -9.28 -10.76
CA SER A 100 6.52 -7.92 -11.14
C SER A 100 5.52 -7.29 -12.12
N ILE A 101 5.00 -8.06 -13.09
CA ILE A 101 3.96 -7.60 -14.01
C ILE A 101 2.67 -7.25 -13.26
N VAL A 102 2.26 -8.09 -12.30
CA VAL A 102 1.09 -7.82 -11.44
C VAL A 102 1.33 -6.54 -10.61
N SER A 103 2.52 -6.37 -10.02
CA SER A 103 2.87 -5.16 -9.27
C SER A 103 2.78 -3.90 -10.11
N ILE A 104 3.35 -3.90 -11.32
CA ILE A 104 3.31 -2.75 -12.23
C ILE A 104 1.86 -2.43 -12.61
N THR A 105 1.06 -3.45 -12.92
CA THR A 105 -0.35 -3.26 -13.26
C THR A 105 -1.12 -2.62 -12.09
N LEU A 106 -0.87 -3.05 -10.86
CA LEU A 106 -1.55 -2.53 -9.67
C LEU A 106 -1.16 -1.07 -9.38
N VAL A 107 0.12 -0.72 -9.58
CA VAL A 107 0.62 0.66 -9.49
C VAL A 107 -0.02 1.56 -10.55
N LEU A 108 -0.12 1.08 -11.80
CA LEU A 108 -0.76 1.83 -12.89
C LEU A 108 -2.24 2.10 -12.59
N VAL A 109 -2.98 1.08 -12.13
CA VAL A 109 -4.38 1.24 -11.72
C VAL A 109 -4.51 2.24 -10.58
N ALA A 110 -3.64 2.16 -9.57
CA ALA A 110 -3.64 3.11 -8.47
C ALA A 110 -3.35 4.55 -8.93
N ASN A 111 -2.40 4.74 -9.86
CA ASN A 111 -2.12 6.05 -10.45
C ASN A 111 -3.30 6.57 -11.31
N MET A 112 -4.02 5.70 -12.01
CA MET A 112 -5.21 6.08 -12.77
C MET A 112 -6.35 6.54 -11.84
N VAL A 113 -6.60 5.80 -10.75
CA VAL A 113 -7.59 6.18 -9.74
C VAL A 113 -7.20 7.51 -9.07
N ALA A 114 -5.92 7.66 -8.72
CA ALA A 114 -5.35 8.91 -8.21
C ALA A 114 -5.62 10.09 -9.16
N LYS A 115 -5.32 9.92 -10.44
CA LYS A 115 -5.54 10.95 -11.47
C LYS A 115 -7.01 11.34 -11.59
N LYS A 116 -7.93 10.37 -11.46
CA LYS A 116 -9.38 10.64 -11.53
C LYS A 116 -9.90 11.41 -10.31
N ILE A 117 -9.35 11.15 -9.12
CA ILE A 117 -9.75 11.83 -7.89
C ILE A 117 -9.13 13.23 -7.78
N ARG A 118 -7.86 13.40 -8.19
CA ARG A 118 -7.11 14.67 -8.05
C ARG A 118 -7.14 15.57 -9.29
N GLY A 119 -7.49 15.03 -10.46
CA GLY A 119 -7.33 15.72 -11.75
C GLY A 119 -5.87 15.84 -12.24
N LYS A 120 -4.88 15.47 -11.43
CA LYS A 120 -3.44 15.46 -11.75
C LYS A 120 -2.84 14.09 -11.49
N ALA A 121 -1.99 13.62 -12.39
CA ALA A 121 -1.27 12.36 -12.23
C ALA A 121 -0.07 12.56 -11.29
N VAL A 122 0.27 11.54 -10.50
CA VAL A 122 1.51 11.50 -9.70
C VAL A 122 2.68 11.05 -10.56
N ILE A 123 2.39 10.13 -11.49
CA ILE A 123 3.28 9.56 -12.50
C ILE A 123 2.74 9.92 -13.88
#